data_AF-A0A950EMF4-F1
#
_entry.id   AF-A0A950EMF4-F1
#
_cell.length_a   1.000
_cell.length_b   1.000
_cell.length_c   1.000
_cell.angle_alpha   90.00
_cell.angle_beta   90.00
_cell.angle_gamma   90.00
#
_symmetry.space_group_name_H-M   'P 1'
#
loop_
_entity.id
_entity.type
_entity.pdbx_description
1 polymer ?
#
loop_
_entity_poly.entity_id
_entity_poly.type
_entity_poly.pdbx_seq_one_letter_code
_entity_poly.pdbx_strand_id
1 'polypeptide(L)'
;MDLQHLRYRLRSGHYYLYDMRDAPNAITGERPYRLKTELVAIAFDRITGRVHQHGHPTRINSWAMGTQRRLRMAGDWDGADRLVVISGPLPEEEINKCLGVQGYCRWVLMRLASLPHGKFGARHAGGHGWQRRESGQQRRAA
;
A
#
# COMPACT_ATOMS: atom_id res chain seq x y z
N MET A 1 -3.67 10.58 -6.43
CA MET A 1 -2.38 10.55 -5.72
C MET A 1 -1.44 9.70 -6.55
N ASP A 2 -0.29 10.26 -6.90
CA ASP A 2 0.81 9.46 -7.44
C ASP A 2 1.57 8.83 -6.28
N LEU A 3 1.32 7.54 -6.04
CA LEU A 3 1.87 6.78 -4.91
C LEU A 3 3.16 6.05 -5.30
N GLN A 4 3.56 6.05 -6.58
CA GLN A 4 4.66 5.21 -7.08
C GLN A 4 6.01 5.58 -6.46
N HIS A 5 6.16 6.86 -6.13
CA HIS A 5 7.34 7.46 -5.51
C HIS A 5 7.35 7.33 -3.98
N LEU A 6 6.24 6.97 -3.36
CA LEU A 6 6.15 6.83 -1.91
C LEU A 6 6.63 5.44 -1.48
N ARG A 7 7.51 5.39 -0.49
CA ARG A 7 8.04 4.13 0.04
C ARG A 7 8.06 4.14 1.56
N TYR A 8 7.47 3.12 2.15
CA TYR A 8 7.62 2.82 3.56
C TYR A 8 8.93 2.07 3.81
N ARG A 9 9.61 2.39 4.91
CA ARG A 9 10.71 1.62 5.47
C ARG A 9 10.47 1.35 6.95
N LEU A 10 10.64 0.12 7.38
CA LEU A 10 10.58 -0.29 8.78
C LEU A 10 11.96 -0.13 9.41
N ARG A 11 12.06 0.74 10.43
CA ARG A 11 13.28 0.95 11.21
C ARG A 11 12.91 1.01 12.69
N SER A 12 13.59 0.22 13.52
CA SER A 12 13.38 0.20 14.98
C SER A 12 11.89 0.12 15.39
N GLY A 13 11.14 -0.79 14.74
CA GLY A 13 9.72 -1.03 15.03
C GLY A 13 8.74 0.01 14.48
N HIS A 14 9.21 1.04 13.77
CA HIS A 14 8.39 2.10 13.20
C HIS A 14 8.49 2.12 11.67
N TYR A 15 7.37 2.39 11.01
CA TYR A 15 7.31 2.67 9.59
C TYR A 15 7.58 4.15 9.34
N TYR A 16 8.51 4.42 8.43
CA TYR A 16 8.86 5.74 7.94
C TYR A 16 8.46 5.83 6.47
N LEU A 17 7.62 6.81 6.14
CA LEU A 17 7.23 7.08 4.77
C LEU A 17 8.19 8.10 4.16
N TYR A 18 8.80 7.74 3.04
CA TYR A 18 9.64 8.62 2.25
C TYR A 18 8.99 8.88 0.90
N ASP A 19 9.22 10.07 0.34
CA ASP A 19 9.04 10.30 -1.09
C ASP A 19 10.40 10.20 -1.76
N MET A 20 10.52 9.27 -2.71
CA MET A 20 11.78 8.98 -3.40
C MET A 20 12.20 10.08 -4.37
N ARG A 21 11.35 11.08 -4.63
CA ARG A 21 11.69 12.27 -5.43
C ARG A 21 12.44 13.34 -4.63
N ASP A 22 12.26 13.37 -3.31
CA ASP A 22 12.93 14.38 -2.46
C ASP A 22 14.47 14.23 -2.60
N ALA A 23 15.26 15.28 -2.44
CA ALA A 23 16.72 15.09 -2.39
C ALA A 23 17.11 14.57 -0.99
N PRO A 24 18.11 13.70 -0.86
CA PRO A 24 18.80 13.53 0.42
C PRO A 24 19.38 14.88 0.86
N ASN A 25 19.34 15.16 2.16
CA ASN A 25 19.96 16.36 2.72
C ASN A 25 21.47 16.34 2.42
N ALA A 26 21.99 17.45 1.89
CA ALA A 26 23.40 17.56 1.50
C ALA A 26 24.39 17.42 2.68
N ILE A 27 23.95 17.71 3.90
CA ILE A 27 24.78 17.67 5.11
C ILE A 27 24.70 16.30 5.78
N THR A 28 23.49 15.79 6.00
CA THR A 28 23.28 14.53 6.75
C THR A 28 23.22 13.30 5.86
N GLY A 29 23.05 13.46 4.54
CA GLY A 29 22.79 12.36 3.60
C GLY A 29 21.42 11.70 3.78
N GLU A 30 20.61 12.14 4.75
CA GLU A 30 19.31 11.55 5.04
C GLU A 30 18.18 12.20 4.26
N ARG A 31 17.22 11.39 3.85
CA ARG A 31 15.99 11.86 3.20
C ARG A 31 14.96 12.22 4.27
N PRO A 32 14.24 13.36 4.16
CA PRO A 32 13.16 13.67 5.08
C PRO A 32 12.04 12.62 4.97
N TYR A 33 11.54 12.17 6.10
CA TYR A 33 10.35 11.33 6.15
C TYR A 33 9.09 12.20 6.26
N ARG A 34 8.02 11.80 5.59
CA ARG A 34 6.71 12.47 5.60
C ARG A 34 5.81 11.99 6.73
N LEU A 35 6.04 10.77 7.21
CA LEU A 35 5.28 10.14 8.28
C LEU A 35 6.17 9.15 9.02
N LYS A 36 6.10 9.17 10.35
CA LYS A 36 6.59 8.10 11.24
C LYS A 36 5.40 7.53 11.98
N THR A 37 5.21 6.22 11.97
CA THR A 37 4.10 5.56 12.65
C THR A 37 4.42 4.12 13.03
N GLU A 38 3.82 3.62 14.10
CA GLU A 38 4.01 2.23 14.51
C GLU A 38 3.26 1.23 13.63
N LEU A 39 2.10 1.61 13.08
CA LEU A 39 1.27 0.75 12.25
C LEU A 39 0.85 1.52 11.01
N VAL A 40 0.57 0.81 9.93
CA VAL A 40 0.07 1.40 8.69
C VAL A 40 -1.32 0.85 8.41
N ALA A 41 -2.23 1.75 8.08
CA ALA A 41 -3.51 1.43 7.48
C ALA A 41 -3.53 1.87 6.02
N ILE A 42 -4.24 1.12 5.19
CA ILE A 42 -4.43 1.41 3.76
C ILE A 42 -5.93 1.32 3.48
N ALA A 43 -6.49 2.41 2.97
CA ALA A 43 -7.86 2.50 2.52
C ALA A 43 -7.91 2.41 0.99
N PHE A 44 -8.72 1.48 0.47
CA PHE A 44 -8.80 1.20 -0.96
C PHE A 44 -10.20 0.70 -1.35
N ASP A 45 -10.50 0.75 -2.64
CA ASP A 45 -11.72 0.16 -3.19
C ASP A 45 -11.55 -1.36 -3.35
N ARG A 46 -12.46 -2.14 -2.77
CA ARG A 46 -12.37 -3.61 -2.70
C ARG A 46 -12.44 -4.32 -4.05
N ILE A 47 -13.03 -3.71 -5.08
CA ILE A 47 -13.23 -4.33 -6.41
C ILE A 47 -12.03 -4.01 -7.32
N THR A 48 -11.67 -2.74 -7.38
CA THR A 48 -10.59 -2.22 -8.24
C THR A 48 -9.21 -2.36 -7.59
N GLY A 49 -9.16 -2.49 -6.27
CA GLY A 49 -7.93 -2.44 -5.47
C GLY A 49 -7.24 -1.07 -5.48
N ARG A 50 -7.93 -0.01 -5.93
CA ARG A 50 -7.39 1.35 -6.01
C ARG A 50 -7.22 1.92 -4.60
N VAL A 51 -5.99 2.30 -4.26
CA VAL A 51 -5.71 3.00 -2.99
C VAL A 51 -6.24 4.43 -3.04
N HIS A 52 -6.96 4.82 -2.00
CA HIS A 52 -7.44 6.19 -1.79
C HIS A 52 -6.59 6.93 -0.77
N GLN A 53 -6.27 6.30 0.37
CA GLN A 53 -5.40 6.86 1.41
C GLN A 53 -4.62 5.78 2.15
N HIS A 54 -3.53 6.18 2.80
CA HIS A 54 -2.74 5.34 3.68
C HIS A 54 -2.06 6.19 4.76
N GLY A 55 -1.70 5.59 5.90
CA GLY A 55 -1.07 6.31 7.00
C GLY A 55 -1.37 5.72 8.36
N HIS A 56 -1.36 6.56 9.40
CA HIS A 56 -1.68 6.14 10.76
C HIS A 56 -3.12 5.60 10.85
N PRO A 57 -3.37 4.42 11.46
CA PRO A 57 -4.69 3.78 11.48
C PRO A 57 -5.84 4.68 11.93
N THR A 58 -5.67 5.41 13.03
CA THR A 58 -6.69 6.36 13.52
C THR A 58 -7.09 7.40 12.47
N ARG A 59 -6.12 8.00 11.77
CA ARG A 59 -6.40 9.02 10.75
C ARG A 59 -7.13 8.43 9.55
N ILE A 60 -6.71 7.24 9.13
CA ILE A 60 -7.29 6.56 7.96
C ILE A 60 -8.70 6.05 8.24
N ASN A 61 -8.95 5.49 9.43
CA ASN A 61 -10.28 5.07 9.85
C ASN A 61 -11.23 6.26 9.94
N SER A 62 -10.82 7.37 10.58
CA SER A 62 -11.64 8.59 10.66
C SER A 62 -11.93 9.16 9.28
N TRP A 63 -10.94 9.20 8.38
CA TRP A 63 -11.13 9.62 7.00
C TRP A 63 -12.10 8.70 6.24
N ALA A 64 -11.95 7.38 6.38
CA ALA A 64 -12.79 6.40 5.70
C ALA A 64 -14.25 6.51 6.17
N MET A 65 -14.50 6.56 7.48
CA MET A 65 -15.85 6.75 8.03
C MET A 65 -16.51 8.03 7.50
N GLY A 66 -15.76 9.15 7.50
CA GLY A 66 -16.25 10.42 6.97
C GLY A 66 -16.51 10.40 5.46
N THR A 67 -15.76 9.58 4.71
CA THR A 67 -15.94 9.41 3.26
C THR A 67 -17.13 8.53 2.95
N GLN A 68 -17.28 7.40 3.65
CA GLN A 68 -18.44 6.51 3.53
C GLN A 68 -19.73 7.24 3.87
N ARG A 69 -19.75 8.04 4.96
CA ARG A 69 -20.92 8.87 5.30
C ARG A 69 -21.29 9.82 4.16
N ARG A 70 -20.30 10.51 3.56
CA ARG A 70 -20.52 11.43 2.43
C ARG A 70 -21.06 10.71 1.19
N LEU A 71 -20.53 9.54 0.86
CA LEU A 71 -21.01 8.73 -0.26
C LEU A 71 -22.47 8.29 -0.06
N ARG A 72 -22.81 7.80 1.15
CA ARG A 72 -24.20 7.44 1.49
C ARG A 72 -25.15 8.63 1.42
N MET A 73 -24.73 9.80 1.89
CA MET A 73 -25.51 11.05 1.77
C MET A 73 -25.73 11.48 0.31
N ALA A 74 -24.80 11.14 -0.58
CA ALA A 74 -24.92 11.38 -2.01
C ALA A 74 -25.72 10.28 -2.75
N GLY A 75 -26.22 9.26 -2.04
CA GLY A 75 -26.95 8.12 -2.61
C GLY A 75 -26.05 7.01 -3.17
N ASP A 76 -24.72 7.13 -3.08
CA ASP A 76 -23.77 6.12 -3.54
C ASP A 76 -23.44 5.11 -2.41
N TRP A 77 -24.40 4.23 -2.13
CA TRP A 77 -24.26 3.18 -1.12
C TRP A 77 -23.19 2.15 -1.52
N ASP A 78 -23.19 1.76 -2.79
CA ASP A 78 -22.23 0.85 -3.38
C ASP A 78 -20.79 1.34 -3.23
N GLY A 79 -20.52 2.61 -3.55
CA GLY A 79 -19.21 3.21 -3.38
C GLY A 79 -18.77 3.25 -1.92
N ALA A 80 -19.70 3.53 -1.00
CA ALA A 80 -19.41 3.52 0.44
C ALA A 80 -19.00 2.12 0.93
N ASP A 81 -19.71 1.08 0.49
CA ASP A 81 -19.47 -0.30 0.91
C ASP A 81 -18.26 -0.93 0.20
N ARG A 82 -17.84 -0.36 -0.92
CA ARG A 82 -16.60 -0.75 -1.60
C ARG A 82 -15.35 -0.23 -0.89
N LEU A 83 -15.44 0.87 -0.13
CA LEU A 83 -14.29 1.42 0.59
C LEU A 83 -13.94 0.54 1.80
N VAL A 84 -12.77 -0.11 1.74
CA VAL A 84 -12.26 -0.99 2.79
C VAL A 84 -10.98 -0.40 3.37
N VAL A 85 -10.79 -0.55 4.68
CA VAL A 85 -9.52 -0.23 5.37
C VAL A 85 -8.93 -1.51 5.93
N ILE A 86 -7.67 -1.78 5.59
CA ILE A 86 -6.88 -2.81 6.27
C ILE A 86 -5.83 -2.12 7.14
N SER A 87 -5.54 -2.70 8.30
CA SER A 87 -4.50 -2.21 9.21
C SER A 87 -3.91 -3.36 10.01
N GLY A 88 -2.67 -3.20 10.47
CA GLY A 88 -1.99 -4.20 11.29
C GLY A 88 -0.47 -4.11 11.13
N PRO A 89 0.28 -5.05 11.74
CA PRO A 89 1.72 -5.18 11.57
C PRO A 89 2.04 -5.78 10.19
N LEU A 90 1.66 -5.06 9.13
CA LEU A 90 1.82 -5.50 7.75
C LEU A 90 3.31 -5.46 7.35
N PRO A 91 3.82 -6.48 6.65
CA PRO A 91 5.19 -6.44 6.13
C PRO A 91 5.44 -5.18 5.29
N GLU A 92 6.65 -4.61 5.39
CA GLU A 92 7.07 -3.45 4.59
C GLU A 92 6.84 -3.68 3.09
N GLU A 93 7.21 -4.87 2.61
CA GLU A 93 7.08 -5.26 1.21
C GLU A 93 5.62 -5.25 0.75
N GLU A 94 4.70 -5.76 1.57
CA GLU A 94 3.27 -5.82 1.25
C GLU A 94 2.66 -4.42 1.17
N ILE A 95 3.02 -3.55 2.11
CA ILE A 95 2.60 -2.14 2.08
C ILE A 95 3.09 -1.47 0.79
N ASN A 96 4.37 -1.66 0.44
CA ASN A 96 4.96 -1.04 -0.74
C ASN A 96 4.41 -1.60 -2.06
N LYS A 97 4.03 -2.88 -2.10
CA LYS A 97 3.30 -3.46 -3.25
C LYS A 97 1.89 -2.90 -3.38
N CYS A 98 1.17 -2.71 -2.27
CA CYS A 98 -0.14 -2.04 -2.28
C CYS A 98 -0.08 -0.62 -2.88
N LEU A 99 1.00 0.13 -2.65
CA LEU A 99 1.19 1.48 -3.19
C LEU A 99 1.66 1.50 -4.65
N GLY A 100 2.47 0.52 -5.05
CA GLY A 100 3.15 0.51 -6.35
C GLY A 100 2.48 -0.33 -7.43
N VAL A 101 1.68 -1.33 -7.07
CA VAL A 101 1.05 -2.26 -8.02
C VAL A 101 -0.46 -2.07 -7.99
N GLN A 102 -1.02 -1.61 -9.10
CA GLN A 102 -2.45 -1.40 -9.23
C GLN A 102 -3.23 -2.71 -9.00
N GLY A 103 -4.25 -2.66 -8.16
CA GLY A 103 -5.10 -3.81 -7.85
C GLY A 103 -4.55 -4.75 -6.77
N TYR A 104 -3.30 -4.58 -6.33
CA TYR A 104 -2.67 -5.51 -5.38
C TYR A 104 -3.37 -5.57 -4.03
N CYS A 105 -3.94 -4.46 -3.55
CA CYS A 105 -4.71 -4.42 -2.31
C CYS A 105 -5.89 -5.41 -2.28
N ARG A 106 -6.51 -5.69 -3.45
CA ARG A 106 -7.58 -6.69 -3.56
C ARG A 106 -7.06 -8.09 -3.23
N TRP A 107 -5.89 -8.43 -3.73
CA TRP A 107 -5.27 -9.72 -3.47
C TRP A 107 -4.81 -9.85 -2.02
N VAL A 108 -4.24 -8.78 -1.45
CA VAL A 108 -3.90 -8.70 -0.02
C VAL A 108 -5.13 -8.93 0.86
N LEU A 109 -6.27 -8.33 0.53
CA LEU A 109 -7.51 -8.51 1.28
C LEU A 109 -7.95 -9.98 1.31
N MET A 110 -7.85 -10.69 0.18
CA MET A 110 -8.26 -12.10 0.08
C MET A 110 -7.39 -13.04 0.91
N ARG A 111 -6.15 -12.65 1.22
CA ARG A 111 -5.17 -13.50 1.89
C ARG A 111 -4.70 -12.94 3.24
N LEU A 112 -5.41 -11.96 3.79
CA LEU A 112 -4.99 -11.21 4.98
C LEU A 112 -4.62 -12.16 6.15
N ALA A 113 -5.41 -13.21 6.35
CA ALA A 113 -5.19 -14.23 7.39
C ALA A 113 -3.95 -15.12 7.16
N SER A 114 -3.37 -15.13 5.96
CA SER A 114 -2.19 -15.91 5.58
C SER A 114 -0.92 -15.06 5.42
N LEU A 115 -1.03 -13.74 5.55
CA LEU A 115 0.16 -12.89 5.50
C LEU A 115 1.07 -13.22 6.68
N PRO A 116 2.40 -13.12 6.52
CA PRO A 116 3.30 -13.24 7.65
C PRO A 116 2.98 -12.10 8.62
N HIS A 117 2.33 -12.45 9.72
CA HIS A 117 1.93 -11.51 10.75
C HIS A 117 3.16 -11.13 11.56
N GLY A 118 3.38 -9.83 11.71
CA GLY A 118 4.48 -9.30 12.52
C GLY A 118 5.46 -8.48 11.70
N LYS A 119 5.86 -7.35 12.28
CA LYS A 119 6.81 -6.40 11.69
C LYS A 119 8.14 -7.06 11.28
N PHE A 120 8.50 -8.18 11.92
CA PHE A 120 9.78 -8.86 11.76
C PHE A 120 9.71 -10.18 10.94
N GLY A 121 8.53 -10.62 10.50
CA GLY A 121 8.35 -11.94 9.87
C GLY A 121 8.83 -12.04 8.41
N ALA A 122 9.13 -10.92 7.74
CA ALA A 122 9.40 -10.90 6.30
C ALA A 122 10.86 -11.08 5.90
N ARG A 123 11.73 -11.57 6.79
CA ARG A 123 13.11 -11.96 6.41
C ARG A 123 13.23 -13.38 5.86
N HIS A 124 12.17 -14.19 5.89
CA HIS A 124 12.19 -15.58 5.40
C HIS A 124 10.88 -15.98 4.72
N ALA A 125 10.63 -15.50 3.51
CA ALA A 125 9.75 -16.19 2.57
C ALA A 125 10.34 -16.04 1.16
N GLY A 126 10.90 -17.15 0.66
CA GLY A 126 11.58 -17.25 -0.63
C GLY A 126 10.72 -16.78 -1.81
N GLY A 127 11.42 -16.33 -2.84
CA GLY A 127 10.86 -15.63 -3.98
C GLY A 127 9.75 -16.38 -4.71
N HIS A 128 8.64 -15.67 -4.92
CA HIS A 128 7.79 -15.88 -6.08
C HIS A 128 8.09 -14.77 -7.09
N GLY A 129 8.94 -15.10 -8.06
CA GLY A 129 9.20 -14.27 -9.21
C GLY A 129 7.90 -14.01 -9.97
N TRP A 130 7.39 -12.79 -9.87
CA TRP A 130 6.48 -12.26 -10.88
C TRP A 130 7.30 -12.05 -12.15
N GLN A 131 7.41 -13.12 -12.93
CA GLN A 131 7.98 -13.10 -14.27
C GLN A 131 7.04 -12.22 -15.11
N ARG A 132 7.46 -10.98 -15.30
CA ARG A 132 6.93 -10.07 -16.30
C ARG A 132 6.92 -10.85 -17.62
N ARG A 133 5.73 -11.25 -18.09
CA ARG A 133 5.54 -11.77 -19.44
C ARG A 133 5.88 -10.63 -20.40
N GLU A 134 7.13 -10.58 -20.82
CA GLU A 134 7.51 -9.93 -22.06
C GLU A 134 6.83 -10.71 -23.18
N SER A 135 5.79 -10.11 -23.75
CA SER A 135 5.19 -10.54 -25.00
C SER A 135 6.20 -10.30 -26.12
N GLY A 136 7.16 -11.22 -26.25
CA GLY A 136 7.97 -11.39 -27.46
C GLY A 136 7.07 -11.87 -28.59
N GLN A 137 6.50 -10.95 -29.37
CA GLN A 137 6.00 -11.24 -30.71
C GLN A 137 7.21 -11.48 -31.62
N GLN A 138 7.69 -12.71 -31.64
CA GLN A 138 8.35 -13.28 -32.81
C GLN A 138 7.35 -14.17 -33.54
N ARG A 139 7.19 -13.92 -34.84
CA ARG A 139 6.76 -14.81 -35.95
C ARG A 139 6.46 -13.87 -37.15
N ARG A 140 7.01 -14.02 -38.36
CA ARG A 140 7.52 -15.18 -39.14
C ARG A 140 8.56 -14.66 -40.16
N ALA A 141 9.65 -15.37 -40.53
CA ALA A 141 9.76 -16.39 -41.60
C ALA A 141 8.90 -16.06 -42.84
N ALA A 142 9.36 -16.06 -44.09
CA ALA A 142 10.55 -16.60 -44.75
C ALA A 142 10.87 -15.74 -46.00
#